data_AF-A0A1V1I2K9-F1
#
_entry.id   AF-A0A1V1I2K9-F1
#
_cell.length_a   1.000
_cell.length_b   1.000
_cell.length_c   1.000
_cell.angle_alpha   90.00
_cell.angle_beta   90.00
_cell.angle_gamma   90.00
#
_symmetry.space_group_name_H-M   'P 1'
#
loop_
_entity.id
_entity.type
_entity.pdbx_description
1 polymer ?
#
loop_
_entity_poly.entity_id
_entity_poly.type
_entity_poly.pdbx_seq_one_letter_code
_entity_poly.pdbx_strand_id
1 'polypeptide(L)'
;MVKIYSLLFGIIASASICLYSFMYILRDIYYYFENKSLRRFVNKLLPFFSKYNFLLLVLALISSLFHILGVFINTPIFSTGYVVFFILLIIAKLTFFSSRGSNNSYILKILSYLLLFALIIHYCI
;
A
#
# COMPACT_ATOMS: atom_id res chain seq x y z
N MET A 1 2.10 21.26 16.90
CA MET A 1 1.41 19.97 17.15
C MET A 1 0.83 19.36 15.88
N VAL A 2 -0.01 20.06 15.10
CA VAL A 2 -0.61 19.54 13.85
C VAL A 2 0.42 18.96 12.85
N LYS A 3 1.58 19.62 12.67
CA LYS A 3 2.67 19.11 11.82
C LYS A 3 3.25 17.77 12.28
N ILE A 4 3.37 17.56 13.60
CA ILE A 4 3.91 16.31 14.18
C ILE A 4 2.91 15.17 13.94
N TYR A 5 1.62 15.42 14.14
CA TYR A 5 0.58 14.42 13.85
C TYR A 5 0.48 14.10 12.36
N SER A 6 0.55 15.11 11.49
CA SER A 6 0.58 14.90 10.05
C SER A 6 1.75 14.01 9.64
N LEU A 7 2.96 14.27 10.17
CA LEU A 7 4.14 13.43 9.91
C LEU A 7 3.93 11.99 10.41
N LEU A 8 3.41 11.82 11.62
CA LEU A 8 3.13 10.50 12.19
C LEU A 8 2.17 9.69 11.31
N PHE A 9 1.08 10.31 10.86
CA PHE A 9 0.13 9.66 9.95
C PHE A 9 0.77 9.32 8.59
N GLY A 10 1.70 10.15 8.10
CA GLY A 10 2.49 9.85 6.91
C GLY A 10 3.37 8.61 7.08
N ILE A 11 4.02 8.46 8.25
CA ILE A 11 4.83 7.29 8.57
C ILE A 11 3.96 6.03 8.66
N ILE A 12 2.82 6.11 9.35
CA ILE A 12 1.89 4.97 9.50
C ILE A 12 1.34 4.56 8.13
N ALA A 13 0.95 5.52 7.29
CA ALA A 13 0.47 5.26 5.94
C ALA A 13 1.54 4.54 5.13
N SER A 14 2.78 5.05 5.15
CA SER A 14 3.90 4.49 4.39
C SER A 14 4.27 3.08 4.82
N ALA A 15 4.36 2.84 6.14
CA ALA A 15 4.60 1.50 6.67
C ALA A 15 3.49 0.53 6.24
N SER A 16 2.23 0.97 6.29
CA SER A 16 1.07 0.16 5.89
C SER A 16 1.09 -0.16 4.39
N ILE A 17 1.47 0.81 3.54
CA ILE A 17 1.64 0.63 2.09
C ILE A 17 2.75 -0.38 1.79
N CYS A 18 3.89 -0.28 2.47
CA CYS A 18 5.00 -1.23 2.30
C CYS A 18 4.57 -2.65 2.67
N LEU A 19 3.90 -2.83 3.81
CA LEU A 19 3.44 -4.15 4.27
C LEU A 19 2.33 -4.72 3.35
N TYR A 20 1.40 -3.88 2.87
CA TYR A 20 0.39 -4.28 1.89
C TYR A 20 1.05 -4.79 0.59
N SER A 21 2.01 -4.03 0.08
CA SER A 21 2.69 -4.36 -1.17
C SER A 21 3.62 -5.57 -1.02
N PHE A 22 4.18 -5.78 0.18
CA PHE A 22 5.02 -6.92 0.49
C PHE A 22 4.31 -8.26 0.31
N MET A 23 2.99 -8.33 0.52
CA MET A 23 2.21 -9.54 0.23
C MET A 23 2.33 -9.94 -1.25
N TYR A 24 2.25 -8.97 -2.16
CA TYR A 24 2.36 -9.22 -3.61
C TYR A 24 3.77 -9.61 -4.01
N ILE A 25 4.78 -9.00 -3.40
CA ILE A 25 6.19 -9.39 -3.56
C ILE A 25 6.40 -10.85 -3.12
N LEU A 26 5.89 -11.23 -1.94
CA LEU A 26 5.98 -12.61 -1.45
C LEU A 26 5.30 -13.61 -2.41
N ARG A 27 4.16 -13.25 -3.00
CA ARG A 27 3.50 -14.11 -4.02
C ARG A 27 4.39 -14.28 -5.24
N ASP A 28 4.94 -13.21 -5.79
CA ASP A 28 5.83 -13.30 -6.95
C ASP A 28 7.09 -14.12 -6.60
N ILE A 29 7.69 -13.91 -5.43
CA ILE A 29 8.82 -14.73 -4.95
C ILE A 29 8.46 -16.22 -4.91
N TYR A 30 7.27 -16.57 -4.40
CA TYR A 30 6.82 -17.96 -4.33
C TYR A 30 6.71 -18.61 -5.72
N TYR A 31 6.16 -17.88 -6.69
CA TYR A 31 5.93 -18.39 -8.04
C TYR A 31 7.22 -18.46 -8.87
N TYR A 32 8.08 -17.44 -8.81
CA TYR A 32 9.27 -17.36 -9.67
C TYR A 32 10.45 -18.19 -9.18
N PHE A 33 10.64 -18.35 -7.86
CA PHE A 33 11.80 -19.07 -7.34
C PHE A 33 11.46 -20.55 -7.10
N GLU A 34 12.27 -21.46 -7.64
CA GLU A 34 12.14 -22.91 -7.42
C GLU A 34 12.82 -23.41 -6.14
N ASN A 35 13.52 -22.53 -5.42
CA ASN A 35 14.22 -22.90 -4.20
C ASN A 35 13.25 -23.35 -3.09
N LYS A 36 13.33 -24.63 -2.71
CA LYS A 36 12.46 -25.26 -1.70
C LYS A 36 12.54 -24.61 -0.32
N SER A 37 13.73 -24.14 0.10
CA SER A 37 13.92 -23.47 1.38
C SER A 37 13.19 -22.12 1.40
N LEU A 38 13.39 -21.34 0.34
CA LEU A 38 12.78 -20.04 0.16
C LEU A 38 11.24 -20.14 0.02
N ARG A 39 10.72 -21.12 -0.74
CA ARG A 39 9.28 -21.40 -0.80
C ARG A 39 8.69 -21.77 0.57
N ARG A 40 9.40 -22.57 1.38
CA ARG A 40 8.96 -22.90 2.75
C ARG A 40 8.91 -21.66 3.64
N PHE A 41 9.89 -20.76 3.51
CA PHE A 41 9.91 -19.50 4.25
C PHE A 41 8.73 -18.60 3.85
N VAL A 42 8.52 -18.41 2.54
CA VAL A 42 7.39 -17.62 2.04
C VAL A 42 6.05 -18.22 2.46
N ASN A 43 5.88 -19.54 2.42
CA ASN A 43 4.65 -20.20 2.87
C ASN A 43 4.34 -19.99 4.37
N LYS A 44 5.34 -19.68 5.20
CA LYS A 44 5.11 -19.32 6.61
C LYS A 44 4.62 -17.87 6.75
N LEU A 45 5.16 -16.95 5.96
CA LEU A 45 4.84 -15.52 6.05
C LEU A 45 3.57 -15.14 5.29
N LEU A 46 3.36 -15.71 4.11
CA LEU A 46 2.30 -15.32 3.20
C LEU A 46 0.89 -15.42 3.83
N PRO A 47 0.53 -16.44 4.64
CA PRO A 47 -0.77 -16.48 5.31
C PRO A 47 -0.99 -15.31 6.26
N PHE A 48 0.05 -14.89 6.99
CA PHE A 48 -0.01 -13.75 7.88
C PHE A 48 -0.31 -12.47 7.09
N PHE A 49 0.49 -12.17 6.06
CA PHE A 49 0.29 -10.98 5.24
C PHE A 49 -1.05 -11.02 4.51
N SER A 50 -1.47 -12.18 3.99
CA SER A 50 -2.76 -12.30 3.29
C SER A 50 -3.96 -12.09 4.22
N LYS A 51 -3.87 -12.49 5.49
CA LYS A 51 -4.94 -12.28 6.49
C LYS A 51 -5.10 -10.81 6.84
N TYR A 52 -3.99 -10.10 7.00
CA TYR A 52 -4.00 -8.68 7.41
C TYR A 52 -3.96 -7.69 6.24
N ASN A 53 -3.83 -8.15 4.99
CA ASN A 53 -3.69 -7.30 3.81
C ASN A 53 -4.82 -6.27 3.69
N PHE A 54 -6.06 -6.70 3.95
CA PHE A 54 -7.22 -5.83 3.95
C PHE A 54 -7.14 -4.74 5.03
N LEU A 55 -6.76 -5.13 6.25
CA LEU A 55 -6.61 -4.20 7.37
C LEU A 55 -5.49 -3.18 7.10
N LEU A 56 -4.38 -3.63 6.51
CA LEU A 56 -3.27 -2.76 6.09
C LEU A 56 -3.72 -1.73 5.05
N LEU A 57 -4.56 -2.13 4.09
CA LEU A 57 -5.12 -1.21 3.10
C LEU A 57 -6.02 -0.15 3.74
N VAL A 58 -6.90 -0.55 4.66
CA VAL A 58 -7.77 0.37 5.40
C VAL A 58 -6.94 1.33 6.26
N LEU A 59 -5.92 0.82 6.96
CA LEU A 59 -5.03 1.62 7.79
C LEU A 59 -4.24 2.63 6.95
N ALA A 60 -3.76 2.22 5.77
CA ALA A 60 -3.08 3.08 4.81
C ALA A 60 -4.02 4.21 4.31
N LEU A 61 -5.26 3.89 3.97
CA LEU A 61 -6.27 4.86 3.52
C LEU A 61 -6.58 5.92 4.59
N ILE A 62 -6.94 5.48 5.80
CA ILE A 62 -7.32 6.40 6.88
C ILE A 62 -6.12 7.28 7.26
N SER A 63 -4.92 6.69 7.38
CA SER A 63 -3.72 7.44 7.74
C SER A 63 -3.29 8.41 6.64
N SER A 64 -3.37 8.02 5.36
CA SER A 64 -3.06 8.93 4.25
C SER A 64 -4.05 10.09 4.15
N LEU A 65 -5.33 9.87 4.45
CA LEU A 65 -6.34 10.93 4.52
C LEU A 65 -6.00 11.95 5.62
N PHE A 66 -5.68 11.50 6.84
CA PHE A 66 -5.25 12.41 7.91
C PHE A 66 -3.93 13.10 7.61
N HIS A 67 -2.99 12.40 6.97
CA HIS A 67 -1.72 13.00 6.53
C HIS A 67 -1.97 14.16 5.56
N ILE A 68 -2.74 13.92 4.48
CA ILE A 68 -3.07 14.93 3.47
C ILE A 68 -3.84 16.10 4.05
N LEU A 69 -4.85 15.86 4.89
CA LEU A 69 -5.57 16.94 5.57
C LEU A 69 -4.61 17.80 6.42
N GLY A 70 -3.70 17.14 7.14
CA GLY A 70 -2.67 17.83 7.91
C GLY A 70 -1.70 18.64 7.04
N VAL A 71 -1.29 18.12 5.89
CA VAL A 71 -0.41 18.83 4.94
C VAL A 71 -1.14 20.01 4.28
N PHE A 72 -2.38 19.80 3.82
CA PHE A 72 -3.19 20.82 3.16
C PHE A 72 -3.43 22.07 4.03
N ILE A 73 -3.69 21.87 5.33
CA ILE A 73 -3.83 22.98 6.30
C ILE A 73 -2.55 23.81 6.38
N ASN A 74 -1.38 23.19 6.17
CA ASN A 74 -0.08 23.85 6.33
C ASN A 74 0.53 24.34 5.00
N THR A 75 0.14 23.78 3.87
CA THR A 75 0.63 24.13 2.53
C THR A 75 -0.45 23.88 1.47
N PRO A 76 -0.86 24.88 0.67
CA PRO A 76 -1.94 24.74 -0.31
C PRO A 76 -1.50 24.08 -1.64
N ILE A 77 -0.24 23.66 -1.78
CA ILE A 77 0.32 23.16 -3.04
C ILE A 77 0.01 21.67 -3.21
N PHE A 78 -0.29 21.27 -4.44
CA PHE A 78 -0.46 19.88 -4.84
C PHE A 78 0.87 19.13 -4.62
N SER A 79 0.91 18.29 -3.58
CA SER A 79 2.07 17.46 -3.25
C SER A 79 2.03 16.09 -3.93
N THR A 80 3.18 15.45 -4.05
CA THR A 80 3.31 14.05 -4.51
C THR A 80 2.50 13.07 -3.64
N GLY A 81 2.13 13.46 -2.41
CA GLY A 81 1.28 12.67 -1.51
C GLY A 81 -0.16 12.48 -2.02
N TYR A 82 -0.72 13.43 -2.77
CA TYR A 82 -2.04 13.28 -3.40
C TYR A 82 -2.05 12.15 -4.44
N VAL A 83 -0.93 11.94 -5.14
CA VAL A 83 -0.80 10.85 -6.13
C VAL A 83 -0.83 9.49 -5.42
N VAL A 84 -0.10 9.36 -4.31
CA VAL A 84 -0.11 8.15 -3.46
C VAL A 84 -1.54 7.84 -3.00
N PHE A 85 -2.25 8.86 -2.50
CA PHE A 85 -3.63 8.70 -2.05
C PHE A 85 -4.61 8.37 -3.17
N PHE A 86 -4.44 8.96 -4.35
CA PHE A 86 -5.26 8.64 -5.52
C PHE A 86 -5.12 7.16 -5.92
N ILE A 87 -3.90 6.63 -5.96
CA ILE A 87 -3.66 5.21 -6.26
C ILE A 87 -4.29 4.32 -5.17
N LEU A 88 -4.17 4.70 -3.89
CA LEU A 88 -4.84 4.02 -2.77
C LEU A 88 -6.36 3.95 -2.94
N LEU A 89 -7.00 5.04 -3.40
CA LEU A 89 -8.43 5.07 -3.66
C LEU A 89 -8.84 4.12 -4.79
N ILE A 90 -8.03 4.03 -5.85
CA ILE A 90 -8.29 3.07 -6.95
C ILE A 90 -8.19 1.63 -6.42
N ILE A 91 -7.14 1.32 -5.66
CA ILE A 91 -6.95 -0.01 -5.05
C ILE A 91 -8.11 -0.36 -4.13
N ALA A 92 -8.54 0.59 -3.30
CA ALA A 92 -9.69 0.42 -2.41
C ALA A 92 -10.96 0.15 -3.21
N LYS A 93 -11.27 0.98 -4.22
CA LYS A 93 -12.44 0.77 -5.08
C LYS A 93 -12.46 -0.65 -5.66
N LEU A 94 -11.34 -1.11 -6.21
CA LEU A 94 -11.23 -2.46 -6.78
C LEU A 94 -11.27 -3.57 -5.72
N THR A 95 -10.82 -3.31 -4.50
CA THR A 95 -10.88 -4.29 -3.41
C THR A 95 -12.29 -4.44 -2.86
N PHE A 96 -13.03 -3.33 -2.71
CA PHE A 96 -14.36 -3.31 -2.08
C PHE A 96 -15.51 -3.55 -3.06
N PHE A 97 -15.41 -3.06 -4.31
CA PHE A 97 -16.52 -3.04 -5.26
C PHE A 97 -16.29 -3.88 -6.51
N SER A 98 -15.18 -4.63 -6.61
CA SER A 98 -14.97 -5.48 -7.78
C SER A 98 -15.97 -6.64 -7.80
N SER A 99 -16.55 -6.88 -8.97
CA SER A 99 -17.18 -8.16 -9.30
C SER A 99 -16.14 -9.27 -9.23
N ARG A 100 -16.54 -10.50 -8.89
CA ARG A 100 -15.67 -11.68 -8.65
C ARG A 100 -15.02 -12.21 -9.95
N GLY A 101 -14.29 -11.37 -10.68
CA GLY A 101 -13.51 -11.73 -11.87
C GLY A 101 -12.07 -12.12 -11.55
N SER A 102 -11.52 -13.10 -12.28
CA SER A 102 -10.14 -13.60 -12.15
C SER A 102 -9.08 -12.50 -12.31
N ASN A 103 -9.33 -11.51 -13.15
CA ASN A 103 -8.38 -10.43 -13.48
C ASN A 103 -8.14 -9.43 -12.34
N ASN A 104 -9.03 -9.35 -11.33
CA ASN A 104 -8.90 -8.35 -10.27
C ASN A 104 -7.62 -8.56 -9.44
N SER A 105 -7.23 -9.82 -9.23
CA SER A 105 -6.01 -10.17 -8.50
C SER A 105 -4.73 -9.67 -9.18
N TYR A 106 -4.69 -9.70 -10.52
CA TYR A 106 -3.57 -9.23 -11.33
C TYR A 106 -3.50 -7.70 -11.35
N ILE A 107 -4.63 -7.03 -11.52
CA ILE A 107 -4.70 -5.56 -11.50
C ILE A 107 -4.25 -5.01 -10.15
N LEU A 108 -4.74 -5.59 -9.04
CA LEU A 108 -4.32 -5.18 -7.69
C LEU A 108 -2.82 -5.36 -7.47
N LYS A 109 -2.20 -6.36 -8.08
CA LYS A 109 -0.74 -6.54 -8.05
C LYS A 109 -0.01 -5.40 -8.77
N ILE A 110 -0.43 -5.04 -9.97
CA ILE A 110 0.19 -3.92 -10.70
C ILE A 110 0.04 -2.62 -9.91
N LEU A 111 -1.15 -2.38 -9.36
CA LEU A 111 -1.41 -1.18 -8.59
C LEU A 111 -0.63 -1.13 -7.28
N SER A 112 -0.36 -2.27 -6.61
CA SER A 112 0.47 -2.27 -5.40
C SER A 112 1.92 -1.89 -5.71
N TYR A 113 2.47 -2.34 -6.84
CA TYR A 113 3.80 -1.90 -7.30
C TYR A 113 3.82 -0.43 -7.69
N LEU A 114 2.78 0.05 -8.40
CA LEU A 114 2.65 1.46 -8.73
C LEU A 114 2.55 2.33 -7.46
N LEU A 115 1.84 1.85 -6.44
CA LEU A 115 1.71 2.52 -5.16
C LEU A 115 3.05 2.61 -4.42
N LEU A 116 3.84 1.52 -4.40
CA LEU A 116 5.20 1.53 -3.87
C LEU A 116 6.11 2.52 -4.61
N PHE A 117 6.04 2.54 -5.93
CA PHE A 117 6.82 3.47 -6.75
C PHE A 117 6.45 4.94 -6.48
N ALA A 118 5.14 5.24 -6.44
CA ALA A 118 4.65 6.57 -6.10
C ALA A 118 5.09 6.99 -4.68
N LEU A 119 5.09 6.05 -3.73
CA LEU A 119 5.56 6.31 -2.38
C LEU A 119 7.05 6.67 -2.33
N ILE A 120 7.89 5.95 -3.09
CA ILE A 120 9.33 6.25 -3.19
C ILE A 120 9.53 7.66 -3.77
N ILE A 121 8.85 7.99 -4.86
CA ILE A 121 8.90 9.34 -5.46
C ILE A 121 8.51 10.41 -4.44
N HIS A 122 7.45 10.16 -3.67
CA HIS A 122 6.98 11.12 -2.66
C HIS A 122 8.02 11.42 -1.58
N TYR A 123 8.89 10.45 -1.24
CA TYR A 123 9.96 10.66 -0.27
C TYR A 123 11.25 11.24 -0.87
N CYS A 124 11.45 11.10 -2.18
CA CYS A 124 12.65 11.58 -2.86
C CYS A 124 12.53 13.02 -3.39
N ILE A 125 11.31 13.57 -3.48
CA ILE A 125 11.00 14.94 -3.95
C ILE A 125 10.44 15.77 -2.79
#